data_AF-A0A5Q4T5X5-F1
#
_entry.id   AF-A0A5Q4T5X5-F1
#
_cell.length_a   1.000
_cell.length_b   1.000
_cell.length_c   1.000
_cell.angle_alpha   90.00
_cell.angle_beta   90.00
_cell.angle_gamma   90.00
#
_symmetry.space_group_name_H-M   'P 1'
#
loop_
_entity.id
_entity.type
_entity.pdbx_description
1 polymer ?
#
loop_
_entity_poly.entity_id
_entity_poly.type
_entity_poly.pdbx_seq_one_letter_code
_entity_poly.pdbx_strand_id
1 'polypeptide(L)'
;MQPPRPADVARWLAGRQWPVHPLAPGRKTPAANCERCRGRSHEPSRCPCHAQGRWCHGFHSATTDAALIEAWWAREPRAGVGVSCGPAHLVVLDVDAHAAQVPERDRLLPGIRIPEQVDLGGLASGFDTLALLAAYRRQQNPAEDESTLRVRTPSGGLHIWYVNPEPATRFRSSAGSSPRTALAWQVDVRAHGGYIVAPTTRTPAGVYTPVGTVRAPAPLPAWLATELTRTGHVIRSSPLPAPRPAPRTRRPRPGAVGGLLQQLVDSVRECAALSEGTGFTEKLNRAAYTAGGLVGAGHLNQDEARQQLAEAAHYARPHQTRRSETIIEAALSAGASRPFHPQGLA
;
A
#
# COMPACT_ATOMS: atom_id res chain seq x y z
N MET A 1 -4.38 32.98 -14.42
CA MET A 1 -5.26 31.85 -14.83
C MET A 1 -5.86 31.22 -13.58
N GLN A 2 -7.17 31.01 -13.55
CA GLN A 2 -7.83 30.30 -12.45
C GLN A 2 -7.38 28.83 -12.47
N PRO A 3 -7.08 28.21 -11.32
CA PRO A 3 -6.68 26.81 -11.29
C PRO A 3 -7.83 25.91 -11.78
N PRO A 4 -7.52 24.78 -12.45
CA PRO A 4 -8.54 23.86 -12.93
C PRO A 4 -9.34 23.29 -11.76
N ARG A 5 -10.64 23.06 -11.97
CA ARG A 5 -11.48 22.44 -10.93
C ARG A 5 -11.12 20.96 -10.83
N PRO A 6 -11.21 20.32 -9.65
CA PRO A 6 -10.93 18.89 -9.49
C PRO A 6 -11.72 17.99 -10.46
N ALA A 7 -12.97 18.33 -10.75
CA ALA A 7 -13.79 17.62 -11.75
C ALA A 7 -13.18 17.64 -13.16
N ASP A 8 -12.61 18.77 -13.58
CA ASP A 8 -11.99 18.91 -14.91
C ASP A 8 -10.73 18.05 -15.01
N VAL A 9 -9.95 17.99 -13.93
CA VAL A 9 -8.76 17.15 -13.80
C VAL A 9 -9.16 15.67 -13.83
N ALA A 10 -10.17 15.28 -13.04
CA ALA A 10 -10.68 13.91 -12.99
C ALA A 10 -11.14 13.41 -14.37
N ARG A 11 -11.91 14.23 -15.10
CA ARG A 11 -12.35 13.91 -16.47
C ARG A 11 -11.19 13.79 -17.44
N TRP A 12 -10.23 14.70 -17.37
CA TRP A 12 -9.07 14.66 -18.26
C TRP A 12 -8.22 13.40 -18.03
N LEU A 13 -8.03 12.96 -16.79
CA LEU A 13 -7.35 11.71 -16.45
C LEU A 13 -8.15 10.49 -16.91
N ALA A 14 -9.47 10.47 -16.66
CA ALA A 14 -10.34 9.38 -17.09
C ALA A 14 -10.39 9.22 -18.62
N GLY A 15 -10.38 10.33 -19.37
CA GLY A 15 -10.27 10.32 -20.84
C GLY A 15 -8.97 9.70 -21.36
N ARG A 16 -7.94 9.57 -20.52
CA ARG A 16 -6.69 8.86 -20.79
C ARG A 16 -6.69 7.41 -20.32
N GLN A 17 -7.86 6.87 -19.97
CA GLN A 17 -8.02 5.54 -19.40
C GLN A 17 -7.29 5.37 -18.06
N TRP A 18 -7.15 6.44 -17.28
CA TRP A 18 -6.61 6.36 -15.92
C TRP A 18 -7.75 6.43 -14.90
N PRO A 19 -8.07 5.31 -14.23
CA PRO A 19 -9.18 5.31 -13.29
C PRO A 19 -8.92 6.24 -12.10
N VAL A 20 -9.88 7.12 -11.84
CA VAL A 20 -9.81 8.11 -10.77
C VAL A 20 -10.77 7.80 -9.63
N HIS A 21 -10.48 8.34 -8.45
CA HIS A 21 -11.39 8.31 -7.30
C HIS A 21 -11.26 9.60 -6.49
N PRO A 22 -12.29 9.98 -5.70
CA PRO A 22 -12.21 11.14 -4.84
C PRO A 22 -11.27 10.88 -3.66
N LEU A 23 -10.46 11.89 -3.35
CA LEU A 23 -9.75 12.05 -2.08
C LEU A 23 -10.61 12.90 -1.14
N ALA A 24 -10.51 12.65 0.17
CA ALA A 24 -11.18 13.50 1.14
C ALA A 24 -10.71 14.96 0.99
N PRO A 25 -11.60 15.96 1.10
CA PRO A 25 -11.24 17.37 0.90
C PRO A 25 -10.02 17.79 1.74
N GLY A 26 -9.02 18.35 1.08
CA GLY A 26 -7.77 18.78 1.73
C GLY A 26 -6.91 17.65 2.30
N ARG A 27 -7.14 16.39 1.90
CA ARG A 27 -6.36 15.23 2.33
C ARG A 27 -5.74 14.52 1.12
N LYS A 28 -4.72 13.71 1.41
CA LYS A 28 -4.12 12.77 0.44
C LYS A 28 -4.74 11.37 0.48
N THR A 29 -5.69 11.14 1.37
CA THR A 29 -6.33 9.83 1.58
C THR A 29 -7.66 9.73 0.83
N PRO A 30 -8.09 8.53 0.40
CA PRO A 30 -9.37 8.34 -0.27
C PRO A 30 -10.54 8.86 0.58
N ALA A 31 -11.59 9.34 -0.09
CA ALA A 31 -12.82 9.69 0.60
C ALA A 31 -13.39 8.45 1.32
N ALA A 32 -13.93 8.67 2.53
CA ALA A 32 -14.31 7.58 3.42
C ALA A 32 -15.49 6.76 2.86
N ASN A 33 -15.50 5.47 3.18
CA ASN A 33 -16.65 4.59 2.94
C ASN A 33 -17.90 5.09 3.68
N CYS A 34 -19.08 4.83 3.11
CA CYS A 34 -20.35 4.94 3.84
C CYS A 34 -20.43 3.89 4.96
N GLU A 35 -21.33 4.07 5.92
CA GLU A 35 -21.47 3.20 7.10
C GLU A 35 -21.65 1.72 6.73
N ARG A 36 -22.52 1.42 5.76
CA ARG A 36 -22.74 0.04 5.28
C ARG A 36 -21.47 -0.59 4.72
N CYS A 37 -20.69 0.15 3.94
CA CYS A 37 -19.46 -0.35 3.33
C CYS A 37 -18.29 -0.40 4.30
N ARG A 38 -18.40 0.20 5.49
CA ARG A 38 -17.45 -0.01 6.60
C ARG A 38 -17.74 -1.32 7.33
N GLY A 39 -19.01 -1.67 7.50
CA GLY A 39 -19.44 -2.85 8.26
C GLY A 39 -19.64 -4.13 7.45
N ARG A 40 -19.56 -4.09 6.12
CA ARG A 40 -19.76 -5.28 5.26
C ARG A 40 -18.74 -5.36 4.14
N SER A 41 -17.99 -6.47 4.12
CA SER A 41 -17.08 -6.80 3.02
C SER A 41 -17.86 -7.23 1.78
N HIS A 42 -17.48 -6.69 0.62
CA HIS A 42 -17.95 -7.09 -0.69
C HIS A 42 -16.95 -6.59 -1.74
N GLU A 43 -17.03 -7.17 -2.94
CA GLU A 43 -16.16 -6.79 -4.05
C GLU A 43 -16.32 -5.30 -4.40
N PRO A 44 -15.25 -4.47 -4.34
CA PRO A 44 -15.33 -3.03 -4.56
C PRO A 44 -15.95 -2.65 -5.90
N SER A 45 -15.58 -3.36 -6.97
CA SER A 45 -16.09 -3.11 -8.33
C SER A 45 -17.61 -3.29 -8.47
N ARG A 46 -18.23 -4.06 -7.56
CA ARG A 46 -19.67 -4.33 -7.53
C ARG A 46 -20.40 -3.60 -6.41
N CYS A 47 -19.79 -2.56 -5.84
CA CYS A 47 -20.39 -1.82 -4.75
C CYS A 47 -21.71 -1.17 -5.20
N PRO A 48 -22.83 -1.37 -4.47
CA PRO A 48 -24.12 -0.79 -4.84
C PRO A 48 -24.14 0.74 -4.73
N CYS A 49 -23.15 1.35 -4.07
CA CYS A 49 -23.00 2.80 -4.02
C CYS A 49 -22.77 3.41 -5.42
N HIS A 50 -22.14 2.67 -6.34
CA HIS A 50 -21.88 3.15 -7.69
C HIS A 50 -23.18 3.44 -8.44
N ALA A 51 -24.16 2.51 -8.38
CA ALA A 51 -25.47 2.69 -9.00
C ALA A 51 -26.26 3.91 -8.45
N GLN A 52 -25.86 4.42 -7.29
CA GLN A 52 -26.45 5.61 -6.66
C GLN A 52 -25.62 6.89 -6.89
N GLY A 53 -24.60 6.84 -7.75
CA GLY A 53 -23.68 7.96 -7.99
C GLY A 53 -22.82 8.32 -6.77
N ARG A 54 -22.56 7.37 -5.87
CA ARG A 54 -21.75 7.58 -4.65
C ARG A 54 -20.41 6.87 -4.75
N TRP A 55 -19.39 7.43 -4.11
CA TRP A 55 -18.09 6.77 -3.98
C TRP A 55 -18.06 5.85 -2.75
N CYS A 56 -17.32 4.75 -2.86
CA CYS A 56 -16.88 3.88 -1.78
C CYS A 56 -15.61 3.15 -2.23
N HIS A 57 -14.85 2.58 -1.30
CA HIS A 57 -13.67 1.73 -1.51
C HIS A 57 -12.48 2.40 -2.21
N GLY A 58 -12.48 3.73 -2.30
CA GLY A 58 -11.35 4.53 -2.77
C GLY A 58 -10.79 4.04 -4.10
N PHE A 59 -9.48 3.84 -4.16
CA PHE A 59 -8.78 3.44 -5.39
C PHE A 59 -9.11 2.02 -5.89
N HIS A 60 -9.70 1.18 -5.06
CA HIS A 60 -10.20 -0.14 -5.48
C HIS A 60 -11.48 -0.05 -6.32
N SER A 61 -12.20 1.08 -6.22
CA SER A 61 -13.38 1.41 -7.03
C SER A 61 -13.13 2.62 -7.94
N ALA A 62 -11.86 2.95 -8.20
CA ALA A 62 -11.55 3.99 -9.16
C ALA A 62 -12.15 3.66 -10.53
N THR A 63 -12.60 4.69 -11.25
CA THR A 63 -13.35 4.52 -12.50
C THR A 63 -12.92 5.50 -13.58
N THR A 64 -13.20 5.14 -14.83
CA THR A 64 -13.14 6.03 -16.00
C THR A 64 -14.54 6.43 -16.48
N ASP A 65 -15.61 5.96 -15.82
CA ASP A 65 -16.99 6.30 -16.14
C ASP A 65 -17.27 7.78 -15.85
N ALA A 66 -17.54 8.53 -16.93
CA ALA A 66 -17.81 9.96 -16.88
C ALA A 66 -19.04 10.30 -16.02
N ALA A 67 -20.09 9.48 -16.02
CA ALA A 67 -21.31 9.76 -15.26
C ALA A 67 -21.05 9.64 -13.74
N LEU A 68 -20.28 8.63 -13.33
CA LEU A 68 -19.87 8.48 -11.93
C LEU A 68 -18.94 9.62 -11.49
N ILE A 69 -17.98 9.99 -12.33
CA ILE A 69 -17.06 11.10 -12.05
C ILE A 69 -17.85 12.40 -11.87
N GLU A 70 -18.76 12.74 -12.79
CA GLU A 70 -19.59 13.93 -12.65
C GLU A 70 -20.45 13.89 -11.38
N ALA A 71 -21.07 12.76 -11.06
CA ALA A 71 -21.86 12.60 -9.85
C ALA A 71 -21.03 12.80 -8.57
N TRP A 72 -19.80 12.26 -8.52
CA TRP A 72 -18.92 12.39 -7.35
C TRP A 72 -18.51 13.84 -7.09
N TRP A 73 -18.06 14.56 -8.12
CA TRP A 73 -17.61 15.95 -7.94
C TRP A 73 -18.75 16.96 -7.92
N ALA A 74 -19.93 16.65 -8.44
CA ALA A 74 -21.14 17.44 -8.17
C ALA A 74 -21.52 17.39 -6.68
N ARG A 75 -21.34 16.22 -6.04
CA ARG A 75 -21.64 16.02 -4.61
C ARG A 75 -20.59 16.64 -3.69
N GLU A 76 -19.30 16.56 -4.04
CA GLU A 76 -18.21 17.16 -3.26
C GLU A 76 -17.20 17.87 -4.19
N PRO A 77 -17.46 19.13 -4.57
CA PRO A 77 -16.60 19.88 -5.48
C PRO A 77 -15.17 20.11 -4.97
N ARG A 78 -14.95 19.98 -3.64
CA ARG A 78 -13.63 20.18 -3.01
C ARG A 78 -12.83 18.88 -2.86
N ALA A 79 -13.39 17.74 -3.26
CA ALA A 79 -12.66 16.47 -3.24
C ALA A 79 -11.41 16.56 -4.12
N GLY A 80 -10.27 16.10 -3.59
CA GLY A 80 -9.06 15.93 -4.39
C GLY A 80 -9.20 14.76 -5.36
N VAL A 81 -8.26 14.61 -6.29
CA VAL A 81 -8.29 13.52 -7.29
C VAL A 81 -7.15 12.54 -7.01
N GLY A 82 -7.50 11.27 -6.84
CA GLY A 82 -6.54 10.16 -6.79
C GLY A 82 -6.63 9.31 -8.05
N VAL A 83 -5.50 8.77 -8.50
CA VAL A 83 -5.40 7.86 -9.65
C VAL A 83 -5.00 6.47 -9.16
N SER A 84 -5.77 5.45 -9.51
CA SER A 84 -5.42 4.06 -9.19
C SER A 84 -4.33 3.55 -10.14
N CYS A 85 -3.11 3.35 -9.63
CA CYS A 85 -1.94 3.16 -10.49
C CYS A 85 -1.98 1.82 -11.23
N GLY A 86 -2.41 0.75 -10.57
CA GLY A 86 -2.46 -0.60 -11.16
C GLY A 86 -3.30 -0.67 -12.44
N PRO A 87 -4.61 -0.35 -12.37
CA PRO A 87 -5.48 -0.29 -13.54
C PRO A 87 -5.04 0.72 -14.62
N ALA A 88 -4.36 1.80 -14.23
CA ALA A 88 -3.81 2.79 -15.15
C ALA A 88 -2.48 2.35 -15.80
N HIS A 89 -1.97 1.15 -15.48
CA HIS A 89 -0.63 0.68 -15.87
C HIS A 89 0.50 1.64 -15.50
N LEU A 90 0.33 2.39 -14.41
CA LEU A 90 1.31 3.35 -13.94
C LEU A 90 2.27 2.71 -12.94
N VAL A 91 3.53 3.14 -13.03
CA VAL A 91 4.56 2.95 -12.01
C VAL A 91 5.10 4.34 -11.68
N VAL A 92 4.79 4.82 -10.48
CA VAL A 92 5.23 6.14 -10.02
C VAL A 92 6.26 5.96 -8.93
N LEU A 93 7.40 6.64 -9.06
CA LEU A 93 8.37 6.79 -7.98
C LEU A 93 7.96 8.03 -7.17
N ASP A 94 7.61 7.84 -5.91
CA ASP A 94 7.20 8.87 -4.97
C ASP A 94 8.39 9.13 -4.03
N VAL A 95 9.16 10.17 -4.36
CA VAL A 95 10.45 10.49 -3.75
C VAL A 95 10.26 11.51 -2.64
N ASP A 96 10.57 11.13 -1.41
CA ASP A 96 10.46 12.01 -0.26
C ASP A 96 11.67 12.95 -0.13
N ALA A 97 11.42 14.19 0.29
CA ALA A 97 12.44 15.23 0.50
C ALA A 97 12.81 15.47 1.97
N HIS A 98 12.15 14.77 2.91
CA HIS A 98 12.32 15.09 4.32
C HIS A 98 13.60 14.45 4.87
N ALA A 99 14.39 15.25 5.59
CA ALA A 99 15.52 14.71 6.34
C ALA A 99 14.99 13.71 7.38
N ALA A 100 15.52 12.49 7.37
CA ALA A 100 15.28 11.49 8.40
C ALA A 100 16.61 10.83 8.77
N GLN A 101 16.62 10.08 9.88
CA GLN A 101 17.79 9.30 10.25
C GLN A 101 18.12 8.33 9.10
N VAL A 102 19.32 8.51 8.53
CA VAL A 102 19.84 7.65 7.47
C VAL A 102 20.00 6.24 8.04
N PRO A 103 19.41 5.21 7.39
CA PRO A 103 19.51 3.85 7.86
C PRO A 103 20.90 3.29 7.56
N GLU A 104 21.16 2.09 8.10
CA GLU A 104 22.36 1.31 7.76
C GLU A 104 22.53 1.14 6.23
N ARG A 105 23.79 1.05 5.79
CA ARG A 105 24.18 1.05 4.36
C ARG A 105 23.45 -0.01 3.54
N ASP A 106 23.19 -1.17 4.12
CA ASP A 106 22.49 -2.30 3.49
C ASP A 106 21.01 -2.04 3.22
N ARG A 107 20.42 -1.04 3.88
CA ARG A 107 19.02 -0.63 3.71
C ARG A 107 18.83 0.52 2.72
N LEU A 108 19.89 1.23 2.33
CA LEU A 108 19.80 2.34 1.39
C LEU A 108 19.36 1.87 0.00
N LEU A 109 20.02 0.82 -0.50
CA LEU A 109 19.76 0.19 -1.77
C LEU A 109 19.62 -1.34 -1.56
N PRO A 110 18.43 -1.84 -1.18
CA PRO A 110 18.25 -3.24 -0.81
C PRO A 110 18.82 -4.18 -1.86
N GLY A 111 19.77 -5.05 -1.52
CA GLY A 111 20.42 -5.99 -2.43
C GLY A 111 21.57 -5.42 -3.29
N ILE A 112 21.99 -4.17 -3.06
CA ILE A 112 23.21 -3.59 -3.61
C ILE A 112 24.15 -3.27 -2.44
N ARG A 113 25.33 -3.88 -2.42
CA ARG A 113 26.34 -3.58 -1.40
C ARG A 113 26.98 -2.23 -1.70
N ILE A 114 26.94 -1.31 -0.74
CA ILE A 114 27.67 -0.04 -0.78
C ILE A 114 28.96 -0.20 0.04
N PRO A 115 30.15 -0.21 -0.59
CA PRO A 115 31.43 -0.34 0.13
C PRO A 115 31.66 0.81 1.12
N GLU A 116 32.41 0.56 2.20
CA GLU A 116 32.71 1.57 3.23
C GLU A 116 33.48 2.78 2.68
N GLN A 117 34.25 2.59 1.61
CA GLN A 117 35.00 3.63 0.92
C GLN A 117 34.10 4.65 0.21
N VAL A 118 32.84 4.31 -0.04
CA VAL A 118 31.86 5.27 -0.56
C VAL A 118 31.46 6.17 0.61
N ASP A 119 31.88 7.42 0.53
CA ASP A 119 31.42 8.46 1.44
C ASP A 119 29.92 8.73 1.19
N LEU A 120 29.13 8.62 2.25
CA LEU A 120 27.69 8.88 2.25
C LEU A 120 27.37 10.19 2.99
N GLY A 121 28.40 10.97 3.33
CA GLY A 121 28.25 12.32 3.87
C GLY A 121 27.38 13.18 2.96
N GLY A 122 26.36 13.80 3.54
CA GLY A 122 25.40 14.64 2.82
C GLY A 122 24.17 13.92 2.26
N LEU A 123 24.11 12.58 2.29
CA LEU A 123 22.89 11.85 1.96
C LEU A 123 21.81 12.15 3.00
N ALA A 124 20.70 12.74 2.59
CA ALA A 124 19.67 13.24 3.51
C ALA A 124 18.25 12.79 3.18
N SER A 125 17.99 12.41 1.93
CA SER A 125 16.64 12.21 1.42
C SER A 125 16.53 11.10 0.36
N GLY A 126 15.31 10.84 -0.10
CA GLY A 126 15.02 9.95 -1.21
C GLY A 126 15.63 10.41 -2.55
N PHE A 127 15.89 11.71 -2.72
CA PHE A 127 16.56 12.21 -3.91
C PHE A 127 18.00 11.70 -3.98
N ASP A 128 18.70 11.71 -2.84
CA ASP A 128 20.10 11.30 -2.75
C ASP A 128 20.25 9.80 -2.98
N THR A 129 19.36 8.98 -2.42
CA THR A 129 19.38 7.53 -2.64
C THR A 129 18.96 7.13 -4.05
N LEU A 130 18.02 7.85 -4.66
CA LEU A 130 17.64 7.63 -6.04
C LEU A 130 18.77 8.01 -7.01
N ALA A 131 19.44 9.13 -6.75
CA ALA A 131 20.64 9.54 -7.50
C ALA A 131 21.78 8.53 -7.33
N LEU A 132 22.00 8.03 -6.11
CA LEU A 132 22.99 6.99 -5.83
C LEU A 132 22.68 5.71 -6.62
N LEU A 133 21.41 5.26 -6.63
CA LEU A 133 20.99 4.10 -7.42
C LEU A 133 21.29 4.30 -8.92
N ALA A 134 20.94 5.46 -9.46
CA ALA A 134 21.18 5.80 -10.86
C ALA A 134 22.68 5.81 -11.18
N ALA A 135 23.52 6.38 -10.30
CA ALA A 135 24.96 6.38 -10.43
C ALA A 135 25.56 4.96 -10.43
N TYR A 136 25.12 4.08 -9.52
CA TYR A 136 25.51 2.65 -9.51
C TYR A 136 25.15 1.91 -10.79
N ARG A 137 24.10 2.36 -11.49
CA ARG A 137 23.68 1.79 -12.77
C ARG A 137 24.23 2.53 -13.99
N ARG A 138 24.98 3.62 -13.79
CA ARG A 138 25.45 4.51 -14.86
C ARG A 138 24.29 4.98 -15.74
N GLN A 139 23.20 5.38 -15.09
CA GLN A 139 21.97 5.85 -15.71
C GLN A 139 21.70 7.30 -15.30
N GLN A 140 20.86 7.98 -16.07
CA GLN A 140 20.35 9.30 -15.68
C GLN A 140 19.52 9.20 -14.40
N ASN A 141 19.67 10.18 -13.51
CA ASN A 141 18.84 10.30 -12.31
C ASN A 141 17.36 10.46 -12.70
N PRO A 142 16.45 9.55 -12.29
CA PRO A 142 15.03 9.68 -12.61
C PRO A 142 14.38 10.99 -12.12
N ALA A 143 14.91 11.63 -11.07
CA ALA A 143 14.40 12.93 -10.62
C ALA A 143 14.64 14.05 -11.65
N GLU A 144 15.63 13.87 -12.52
CA GLU A 144 16.03 14.78 -13.60
C GLU A 144 15.50 14.35 -14.97
N ASP A 145 14.69 13.29 -15.05
CA ASP A 145 14.12 12.83 -16.30
C ASP A 145 13.06 13.82 -16.83
N GLU A 146 13.47 14.64 -17.79
CA GLU A 146 12.61 15.65 -18.42
C GLU A 146 11.72 15.07 -19.52
N SER A 147 11.89 13.80 -19.89
CA SER A 147 11.07 13.13 -20.91
C SER A 147 9.73 12.62 -20.35
N THR A 148 9.57 12.62 -19.02
CA THR A 148 8.39 12.09 -18.35
C THR A 148 7.65 13.11 -17.47
N LEU A 149 6.40 12.79 -17.12
CA LEU A 149 5.61 13.60 -16.19
C LEU A 149 6.21 13.54 -14.79
N ARG A 150 6.66 14.71 -14.30
CA ARG A 150 7.11 14.93 -12.93
C ARG A 150 6.16 15.88 -12.20
N VAL A 151 5.90 15.61 -10.92
CA VAL A 151 5.00 16.43 -10.09
C VAL A 151 5.65 16.69 -8.74
N ARG A 152 5.92 17.96 -8.42
CA ARG A 152 6.41 18.37 -7.10
C ARG A 152 5.28 18.23 -6.08
N THR A 153 5.57 17.59 -4.96
CA THR A 153 4.63 17.41 -3.86
C THR A 153 4.67 18.63 -2.92
N PRO A 154 3.61 18.89 -2.15
CA PRO A 154 3.60 20.00 -1.19
C PRO A 154 4.69 19.91 -0.10
N SER A 155 5.15 18.70 0.23
CA SER A 155 6.22 18.47 1.21
C SER A 155 7.64 18.63 0.63
N GLY A 156 7.76 19.08 -0.62
CA GLY A 156 9.06 19.24 -1.30
C GLY A 156 9.53 17.99 -2.05
N GLY A 157 8.82 16.86 -1.93
CA GLY A 157 9.09 15.63 -2.67
C GLY A 157 8.75 15.71 -4.16
N LEU A 158 8.93 14.59 -4.86
CA LEU A 158 8.69 14.49 -6.30
C LEU A 158 8.04 13.15 -6.67
N HIS A 159 6.92 13.21 -7.37
CA HIS A 159 6.39 12.06 -8.09
C HIS A 159 6.98 12.03 -9.50
N ILE A 160 7.58 10.90 -9.89
CA ILE A 160 8.09 10.65 -11.25
C ILE A 160 7.24 9.55 -11.86
N TRP A 161 6.44 9.88 -12.86
CA TRP A 161 5.42 8.98 -13.39
C TRP A 161 5.95 8.22 -14.58
N TYR A 162 5.73 6.91 -14.65
CA TYR A 162 5.96 6.13 -15.86
C TYR A 162 4.76 5.26 -16.18
N VAL A 163 4.59 4.93 -17.47
CA VAL A 163 3.68 3.88 -17.92
C VAL A 163 4.47 2.59 -18.07
N ASN A 164 3.97 1.50 -17.50
CA ASN A 164 4.53 0.18 -17.72
C ASN A 164 4.17 -0.31 -19.14
N PRO A 165 5.15 -0.48 -20.04
CA PRO A 165 4.89 -0.89 -21.42
C PRO A 165 4.57 -2.39 -21.56
N GLU A 166 4.75 -3.18 -20.50
CA GLU A 166 4.55 -4.64 -20.50
C GLU A 166 3.36 -5.05 -19.61
N PRO A 167 2.15 -5.24 -20.18
CA PRO A 167 0.96 -5.60 -19.40
C PRO A 167 1.08 -6.93 -18.65
N ALA A 168 1.89 -7.87 -19.17
CA ALA A 168 2.12 -9.17 -18.56
C ALA A 168 2.90 -9.08 -17.24
N THR A 169 3.77 -8.08 -17.11
CA THR A 169 4.56 -7.84 -15.91
C THR A 169 3.82 -6.81 -15.05
N ARG A 170 3.39 -7.19 -13.85
CA ARG A 170 2.76 -6.24 -12.91
C ARG A 170 3.70 -5.94 -11.76
N PHE A 171 3.83 -4.67 -11.39
CA PHE A 171 4.61 -4.25 -10.23
C PHE A 171 3.68 -3.91 -9.05
N ARG A 172 4.04 -4.35 -7.85
CA ARG A 172 3.35 -3.98 -6.60
C ARG A 172 3.83 -2.64 -6.08
N SER A 173 2.97 -1.96 -5.32
CA SER A 173 3.38 -0.80 -4.55
C SER A 173 4.26 -1.18 -3.36
N SER A 174 5.14 -0.26 -2.94
CA SER A 174 5.99 -0.41 -1.76
C SER A 174 6.23 0.93 -1.07
N ALA A 175 6.54 0.88 0.23
CA ALA A 175 7.13 2.00 0.94
C ALA A 175 8.66 1.92 0.89
N GLY A 176 9.35 3.04 0.69
CA GLY A 176 10.81 3.14 0.67
C GLY A 176 11.47 2.79 2.01
N SER A 177 10.69 2.76 3.10
CA SER A 177 11.12 2.30 4.42
C SER A 177 10.86 0.81 4.68
N SER A 178 10.27 0.08 3.73
CA SER A 178 9.88 -1.31 3.95
C SER A 178 11.11 -2.24 4.04
N PRO A 179 11.18 -3.10 5.08
CA PRO A 179 12.26 -4.09 5.17
C PRO A 179 12.07 -5.29 4.24
N ARG A 180 10.90 -5.41 3.58
CA ARG A 180 10.58 -6.56 2.70
C ARG A 180 10.79 -6.24 1.22
N THR A 181 10.30 -5.08 0.78
CA THR A 181 10.29 -4.70 -0.63
C THR A 181 10.39 -3.19 -0.69
N ALA A 182 11.54 -2.67 -1.11
CA ALA A 182 11.77 -1.24 -1.33
C ALA A 182 12.75 -1.08 -2.49
N LEU A 183 12.57 -0.04 -3.31
CA LEU A 183 13.49 0.26 -4.41
C LEU A 183 14.77 0.91 -3.87
N ALA A 184 14.59 1.94 -3.05
CA ALA A 184 15.62 2.65 -2.31
C ALA A 184 14.99 3.28 -1.06
N TRP A 185 15.81 3.63 -0.07
CA TRP A 185 15.33 4.36 1.11
C TRP A 185 14.68 5.68 0.70
N GLN A 186 13.50 5.98 1.28
CA GLN A 186 12.67 7.16 0.97
C GLN A 186 12.18 7.27 -0.49
N VAL A 187 12.18 6.17 -1.23
CA VAL A 187 11.55 6.08 -2.55
C VAL A 187 10.40 5.08 -2.51
N ASP A 188 9.19 5.60 -2.36
CA ASP A 188 7.96 4.82 -2.46
C ASP A 188 7.72 4.44 -3.93
N VAL A 189 7.23 3.22 -4.17
CA VAL A 189 6.77 2.78 -5.49
C VAL A 189 5.26 2.70 -5.45
N ARG A 190 4.58 3.42 -6.34
CA ARG A 190 3.11 3.43 -6.45
C ARG A 190 2.72 2.77 -7.76
N ALA A 191 2.19 1.56 -7.67
CA ALA A 191 1.84 0.71 -8.80
C ALA A 191 0.58 -0.11 -8.45
N HIS A 192 0.54 -1.40 -8.77
CA HIS A 192 -0.60 -2.24 -8.41
C HIS A 192 -0.84 -2.26 -6.89
N GLY A 193 -2.12 -2.24 -6.50
CA GLY A 193 -2.53 -2.16 -5.10
C GLY A 193 -2.29 -0.80 -4.43
N GLY A 194 -1.95 0.23 -5.21
CA GLY A 194 -1.77 1.59 -4.71
C GLY A 194 -2.39 2.64 -5.64
N TYR A 195 -2.35 3.88 -5.16
CA TYR A 195 -2.82 5.05 -5.89
C TYR A 195 -1.84 6.19 -5.71
N ILE A 196 -2.00 7.23 -6.52
CA ILE A 196 -1.21 8.45 -6.44
C ILE A 196 -2.11 9.67 -6.50
N VAL A 197 -1.71 10.75 -5.83
CA VAL A 197 -2.42 12.02 -5.88
C VAL A 197 -2.17 12.68 -7.24
N ALA A 198 -3.25 13.06 -7.92
CA ALA A 198 -3.17 13.67 -9.23
C ALA A 198 -2.53 15.08 -9.18
N PRO A 199 -1.88 15.51 -10.28
CA PRO A 199 -1.41 16.89 -10.39
C PRO A 199 -2.55 17.89 -10.19
N THR A 200 -2.20 19.08 -9.71
CA THR A 200 -3.09 20.20 -9.35
C THR A 200 -4.01 19.99 -8.14
N THR A 201 -3.98 18.80 -7.52
CA THR A 201 -4.67 18.55 -6.26
C THR A 201 -4.13 19.46 -5.16
N ARG A 202 -5.04 19.98 -4.31
CA ARG A 202 -4.73 20.93 -3.23
C ARG A 202 -4.90 20.29 -1.87
N THR A 203 -3.95 20.59 -0.99
CA THR A 203 -3.98 20.25 0.44
C THR A 203 -3.64 21.48 1.26
N PRO A 204 -3.86 21.48 2.59
CA PRO A 204 -3.39 22.55 3.46
C PRO A 204 -1.87 22.79 3.38
N ALA A 205 -1.08 21.76 3.05
CA ALA A 205 0.37 21.88 2.89
C ALA A 205 0.79 22.53 1.56
N GLY A 206 -0.13 22.66 0.59
CA GLY A 206 0.16 23.20 -0.73
C GLY A 206 -0.44 22.39 -1.88
N VAL A 207 0.10 22.60 -3.08
CA VAL A 207 -0.44 22.09 -4.35
C VAL A 207 0.53 21.11 -5.01
N TYR A 208 0.02 19.98 -5.49
CA TYR A 208 0.77 19.07 -6.35
C TYR A 208 1.01 19.74 -7.70
N THR A 209 2.25 20.10 -8.02
CA THR A 209 2.55 21.00 -9.15
C THR A 209 3.36 20.27 -10.23
N PRO A 210 2.86 20.14 -11.47
CA PRO A 210 3.66 19.61 -12.58
C PRO A 210 4.97 20.38 -12.74
N VAL A 211 6.06 19.66 -12.95
CA VAL A 211 7.39 20.21 -13.22
C VAL A 211 7.68 20.13 -14.73
N GLY A 212 8.31 21.16 -15.29
CA GLY A 212 8.61 21.22 -16.73
C GLY A 212 7.36 21.32 -17.62
N THR A 213 7.52 20.97 -18.89
CA THR A 213 6.47 21.07 -19.93
C THR A 213 5.76 19.74 -20.21
N VAL A 214 6.37 18.60 -19.87
CA VAL A 214 5.82 17.27 -20.13
C VAL A 214 4.58 16.99 -19.26
N ARG A 215 3.52 16.50 -19.90
CA ARG A 215 2.22 16.18 -19.26
C ARG A 215 1.76 14.74 -19.48
N ALA A 216 2.60 13.92 -20.10
CA ALA A 216 2.37 12.51 -20.34
C ALA A 216 3.53 11.71 -19.73
N PRO A 217 3.28 10.62 -18.98
CA PRO A 217 4.32 9.74 -18.51
C PRO A 217 4.97 9.03 -19.70
N ALA A 218 6.29 8.95 -19.69
CA ALA A 218 7.07 8.13 -20.61
C ALA A 218 6.94 6.64 -20.27
N PRO A 219 7.30 5.73 -21.20
CA PRO A 219 7.48 4.33 -20.88
C PRO A 219 8.50 4.14 -19.74
N LEU A 220 8.23 3.18 -18.85
CA LEU A 220 9.14 2.81 -17.76
C LEU A 220 10.52 2.40 -18.33
N PRO A 221 11.61 3.07 -17.95
CA PRO A 221 12.95 2.70 -18.40
C PRO A 221 13.29 1.25 -18.06
N ALA A 222 13.87 0.51 -19.02
CA ALA A 222 14.18 -0.92 -18.86
C ALA A 222 15.08 -1.21 -17.63
N TRP A 223 16.01 -0.31 -17.32
CA TRP A 223 16.88 -0.44 -16.15
C TRP A 223 16.10 -0.31 -14.83
N LEU A 224 15.11 0.59 -14.75
CA LEU A 224 14.23 0.70 -13.59
C LEU A 224 13.34 -0.53 -13.45
N ALA A 225 12.83 -1.08 -14.55
CA ALA A 225 12.07 -2.33 -14.54
C ALA A 225 12.93 -3.52 -14.02
N THR A 226 14.21 -3.55 -14.38
CA THR A 226 15.18 -4.53 -13.85
C THR A 226 15.40 -4.33 -12.35
N GLU A 227 15.56 -3.09 -11.88
CA GLU A 227 15.68 -2.80 -10.45
C GLU A 227 14.43 -3.21 -9.66
N LEU A 228 13.23 -2.89 -10.15
CA LEU A 228 11.97 -3.33 -9.54
C LEU A 228 11.84 -4.86 -9.50
N THR A 229 12.33 -5.56 -10.53
CA THR A 229 12.39 -7.02 -10.54
C THR A 229 13.33 -7.54 -9.47
N ARG A 230 14.53 -6.96 -9.38
CA ARG A 230 15.57 -7.31 -8.41
C ARG A 230 15.10 -7.12 -6.96
N THR A 231 14.35 -6.07 -6.68
CA THR A 231 13.82 -5.75 -5.34
C THR A 231 12.50 -6.47 -5.01
N GLY A 232 12.03 -7.38 -5.88
CA GLY A 232 10.86 -8.22 -5.61
C GLY A 232 9.51 -7.56 -5.86
N HIS A 233 9.47 -6.46 -6.63
CA HIS A 233 8.22 -5.76 -6.92
C HIS A 233 7.33 -6.51 -7.91
N VAL A 234 7.88 -7.40 -8.74
CA VAL A 234 7.10 -8.17 -9.70
C VAL A 234 6.06 -9.04 -8.97
N ILE A 235 4.80 -8.87 -9.35
CA ILE A 235 3.69 -9.71 -8.94
C ILE A 235 3.71 -10.92 -9.85
N ARG A 236 4.33 -12.00 -9.36
CA ARG A 236 4.20 -13.30 -10.01
C ARG A 236 2.74 -13.72 -9.88
N SER A 237 2.04 -13.76 -11.00
CA SER A 237 0.84 -14.58 -11.10
C SER A 237 1.33 -16.01 -10.90
N SER A 238 1.18 -16.55 -9.70
CA SER A 238 1.33 -18.00 -9.56
C SER A 238 0.26 -18.59 -10.48
N PRO A 239 0.60 -19.51 -11.40
CA PRO A 239 -0.40 -20.41 -11.91
C PRO A 239 -1.15 -20.94 -10.69
N LEU A 240 -2.48 -21.02 -10.76
CA LEU A 240 -3.24 -21.85 -9.83
C LEU A 240 -2.46 -23.16 -9.72
N PRO A 241 -2.09 -23.61 -8.51
CA PRO A 241 -1.41 -24.89 -8.38
C PRO A 241 -2.27 -25.90 -9.14
N ALA A 242 -1.69 -26.59 -10.12
CA ALA A 242 -2.34 -27.76 -10.70
C ALA A 242 -2.87 -28.60 -9.54
N PRO A 243 -4.11 -29.13 -9.59
CA PRO A 243 -4.68 -29.87 -8.49
C PRO A 243 -3.70 -30.96 -8.07
N ARG A 244 -2.97 -30.71 -6.99
CA ARG A 244 -2.07 -31.70 -6.42
C ARG A 244 -2.97 -32.86 -6.01
N PRO A 245 -2.63 -34.12 -6.35
CA PRO A 245 -3.34 -35.26 -5.78
C PRO A 245 -3.36 -35.06 -4.27
N ALA A 246 -4.56 -35.14 -3.68
CA ALA A 246 -4.80 -34.82 -2.29
C ALA A 246 -3.72 -35.49 -1.42
N PRO A 247 -2.89 -34.72 -0.69
CA PRO A 247 -2.02 -35.33 0.31
C PRO A 247 -2.95 -36.05 1.28
N ARG A 248 -2.67 -37.32 1.57
CA ARG A 248 -3.38 -38.07 2.62
C ARG A 248 -3.27 -37.24 3.90
N THR A 249 -4.36 -36.61 4.29
CA THR A 249 -4.42 -35.72 5.45
C THR A 249 -4.12 -36.54 6.70
N ARG A 250 -2.92 -36.44 7.26
CA ARG A 250 -2.76 -36.69 8.69
C ARG A 250 -3.40 -35.50 9.40
N ARG A 251 -4.49 -35.77 10.11
CA ARG A 251 -5.07 -34.81 11.05
C ARG A 251 -3.96 -34.31 11.98
N PRO A 252 -3.75 -32.99 12.12
CA PRO A 252 -2.91 -32.45 13.18
C PRO A 252 -3.47 -32.88 14.55
N ARG A 253 -2.60 -33.11 15.53
CA ARG A 253 -3.04 -33.35 16.91
C ARG A 253 -3.68 -32.06 17.45
N PRO A 254 -4.83 -32.13 18.16
CA PRO A 254 -5.55 -30.96 18.67
C PRO A 254 -4.70 -29.93 19.45
N GLY A 255 -3.63 -30.38 20.12
CA GLY A 255 -2.78 -29.52 20.95
C GLY A 255 -1.82 -28.59 20.20
N ALA A 256 -1.44 -28.91 18.95
CA ALA A 256 -0.42 -28.14 18.23
C ALA A 256 -0.95 -26.79 17.70
N VAL A 257 -2.21 -26.76 17.27
CA VAL A 257 -2.89 -25.54 16.79
C VAL A 257 -3.16 -24.58 17.94
N GLY A 258 -3.61 -25.11 19.09
CA GLY A 258 -3.84 -24.32 20.30
C GLY A 258 -2.56 -23.66 20.81
N GLY A 259 -1.42 -24.37 20.77
CA GLY A 259 -0.12 -23.83 21.19
C GLY A 259 0.34 -22.62 20.37
N LEU A 260 0.12 -22.62 19.06
CA LEU A 260 0.50 -21.50 18.19
C LEU A 260 -0.32 -20.24 18.47
N LEU A 261 -1.65 -20.38 18.65
CA LEU A 261 -2.49 -19.24 19.02
C LEU A 261 -2.10 -18.70 20.39
N GLN A 262 -1.85 -19.59 21.36
CA GLN A 262 -1.46 -19.21 22.71
C GLN A 262 -0.16 -18.40 22.72
N GLN A 263 0.87 -18.84 21.98
CA GLN A 263 2.14 -18.09 21.85
C GLN A 263 1.94 -16.66 21.31
N LEU A 264 1.03 -16.50 20.33
CA LEU A 264 0.74 -15.18 19.76
C LEU A 264 -0.06 -14.31 20.74
N VAL A 265 -1.03 -14.90 21.43
CA VAL A 265 -1.81 -14.25 22.50
C VAL A 265 -0.91 -13.78 23.65
N ASP A 266 0.03 -14.61 24.07
CA ASP A 266 1.00 -14.27 25.13
C ASP A 266 1.89 -13.10 24.71
N SER A 267 2.35 -13.08 23.45
CA SER A 267 3.15 -11.96 22.92
C SER A 267 2.40 -10.62 22.92
N VAL A 268 1.05 -10.65 22.84
CA VAL A 268 0.20 -9.46 22.99
C VAL A 268 0.10 -9.08 24.46
N ARG A 269 -0.11 -10.04 25.37
CA ARG A 269 -0.19 -9.81 26.82
C ARG A 269 1.10 -9.21 27.39
N GLU A 270 2.26 -9.67 26.93
CA GLU A 270 3.58 -9.12 27.32
C GLU A 270 3.70 -7.61 27.10
N CYS A 271 2.94 -7.04 26.17
CA CYS A 271 2.95 -5.61 25.94
C CYS A 271 2.44 -4.81 27.14
N ALA A 272 1.75 -5.44 28.11
CA ALA A 272 1.30 -4.80 29.35
C ALA A 272 2.46 -4.19 30.17
N ALA A 273 3.68 -4.74 30.06
CA ALA A 273 4.82 -4.36 30.91
C ALA A 273 5.33 -2.93 30.69
N LEU A 274 5.13 -2.36 29.49
CA LEU A 274 5.58 -1.01 29.14
C LEU A 274 4.46 -0.29 28.40
N SER A 275 4.28 1.01 28.62
CA SER A 275 3.23 1.82 27.97
C SER A 275 3.50 2.08 26.49
N GLU A 276 4.78 2.22 26.09
CA GLU A 276 5.22 2.57 24.73
C GLU A 276 6.36 1.66 24.22
N GLY A 277 6.62 1.66 22.90
CA GLY A 277 7.74 0.94 22.28
C GLY A 277 7.59 -0.59 22.12
N THR A 278 6.46 -1.17 22.53
CA THR A 278 6.24 -2.63 22.58
C THR A 278 5.81 -3.27 21.25
N GLY A 279 5.47 -2.47 20.24
CA GLY A 279 4.91 -2.96 18.98
C GLY A 279 3.50 -3.56 19.11
N PHE A 280 2.75 -3.21 20.17
CA PHE A 280 1.44 -3.79 20.50
C PHE A 280 0.49 -3.94 19.30
N THR A 281 0.30 -2.88 18.51
CA THR A 281 -0.61 -2.91 17.34
C THR A 281 -0.18 -3.93 16.28
N GLU A 282 1.12 -4.04 16.00
CA GLU A 282 1.65 -4.99 15.01
C GLU A 282 1.50 -6.44 15.53
N LYS A 283 1.80 -6.67 16.81
CA LYS A 283 1.63 -7.98 17.44
C LYS A 283 0.18 -8.43 17.48
N LEU A 284 -0.74 -7.52 17.83
CA LEU A 284 -2.19 -7.79 17.83
C LEU A 284 -2.70 -8.08 16.41
N ASN A 285 -2.28 -7.29 15.42
CA ASN A 285 -2.66 -7.50 14.03
C ASN A 285 -2.16 -8.87 13.51
N ARG A 286 -0.89 -9.21 13.79
CA ARG A 286 -0.30 -10.50 13.42
C ARG A 286 -1.02 -11.68 14.08
N ALA A 287 -1.34 -11.56 15.36
CA ALA A 287 -2.05 -12.59 16.12
C ALA A 287 -3.46 -12.82 15.53
N ALA A 288 -4.21 -11.74 15.30
CA ALA A 288 -5.55 -11.79 14.72
C ALA A 288 -5.56 -12.28 13.26
N TYR A 289 -4.59 -11.86 12.44
CA TYR A 289 -4.45 -12.35 11.06
C TYR A 289 -4.15 -13.85 11.01
N THR A 290 -3.26 -14.33 11.87
CA THR A 290 -2.91 -15.77 11.94
C THR A 290 -4.09 -16.60 12.45
N ALA A 291 -4.77 -16.12 13.48
CA ALA A 291 -5.99 -16.74 13.99
C ALA A 291 -7.08 -16.81 12.90
N GLY A 292 -7.24 -15.74 12.13
CA GLY A 292 -8.17 -15.70 10.99
C GLY A 292 -7.83 -16.77 9.95
N GLY A 293 -6.56 -16.94 9.61
CA GLY A 293 -6.12 -18.00 8.69
C GLY A 293 -6.43 -19.40 9.21
N LEU A 294 -6.26 -19.65 10.51
CA LEU A 294 -6.60 -20.94 11.15
C LEU A 294 -8.11 -21.20 11.19
N VAL A 295 -8.91 -20.16 11.44
CA VAL A 295 -10.39 -20.21 11.36
C VAL A 295 -10.82 -20.54 9.94
N GLY A 296 -10.27 -19.84 8.93
CA GLY A 296 -10.56 -20.09 7.52
C GLY A 296 -10.13 -21.50 7.05
N ALA A 297 -9.18 -22.12 7.74
CA ALA A 297 -8.74 -23.50 7.51
C ALA A 297 -9.50 -24.54 8.36
N GLY A 298 -10.46 -24.12 9.19
CA GLY A 298 -11.30 -24.98 10.01
C GLY A 298 -10.63 -25.54 11.28
N HIS A 299 -9.50 -24.96 11.72
CA HIS A 299 -8.76 -25.43 12.89
C HIS A 299 -9.13 -24.73 14.20
N LEU A 300 -9.83 -23.60 14.13
CA LEU A 300 -10.25 -22.80 15.29
C LEU A 300 -11.67 -22.29 15.11
N ASN A 301 -12.37 -22.11 16.23
CA ASN A 301 -13.63 -21.37 16.26
C ASN A 301 -13.35 -19.86 16.22
N GLN A 302 -14.09 -19.14 15.37
CA GLN A 302 -13.93 -17.70 15.19
C GLN A 302 -14.24 -16.89 16.46
N ASP A 303 -15.30 -17.26 17.17
CA ASP A 303 -15.75 -16.56 18.37
C ASP A 303 -14.76 -16.75 19.52
N GLU A 304 -14.25 -17.97 19.69
CA GLU A 304 -13.22 -18.28 20.69
C GLU A 304 -11.92 -17.51 20.42
N ALA A 305 -11.45 -17.51 19.17
CA ALA A 305 -10.24 -16.78 18.79
C ALA A 305 -10.40 -15.26 18.99
N ARG A 306 -11.57 -14.72 18.62
CA ARG A 306 -11.90 -13.29 18.84
C ARG A 306 -11.91 -12.95 20.32
N GLN A 307 -12.52 -13.79 21.15
CA GLN A 307 -12.59 -13.57 22.60
C GLN A 307 -11.19 -13.56 23.22
N GLN A 308 -10.36 -14.58 22.94
CA GLN A 308 -9.01 -14.66 23.51
C GLN A 308 -8.13 -13.45 23.14
N LEU A 309 -8.22 -12.99 21.88
CA LEU A 309 -7.49 -11.82 21.41
C LEU A 309 -8.01 -10.53 22.05
N ALA A 310 -9.32 -10.40 22.22
CA ALA A 310 -9.93 -9.23 22.86
C ALA A 310 -9.54 -9.14 24.34
N GLU A 311 -9.56 -10.26 25.07
CA GLU A 311 -9.10 -10.33 26.46
C GLU A 311 -7.62 -9.97 26.59
N ALA A 312 -6.76 -10.52 25.72
CA ALA A 312 -5.34 -10.20 25.72
C ALA A 312 -5.05 -8.73 25.39
N ALA A 313 -5.77 -8.17 24.42
CA ALA A 313 -5.64 -6.77 24.04
C ALA A 313 -6.14 -5.83 25.14
N HIS A 314 -7.25 -6.18 25.80
CA HIS A 314 -7.79 -5.42 26.92
C HIS A 314 -6.85 -5.46 28.13
N TYR A 315 -6.28 -6.63 28.44
CA TYR A 315 -5.27 -6.77 29.49
C TYR A 315 -4.03 -5.90 29.22
N ALA A 316 -3.51 -5.94 27.99
CA ALA A 316 -2.33 -5.15 27.64
C ALA A 316 -2.60 -3.65 27.55
N ARG A 317 -3.77 -3.23 27.06
CA ARG A 317 -4.14 -1.82 26.83
C ARG A 317 -5.62 -1.59 27.14
N PRO A 318 -6.02 -1.49 28.42
CA PRO A 318 -7.44 -1.36 28.81
C PRO A 318 -8.09 -0.07 28.29
N HIS A 319 -7.29 0.98 28.06
CA HIS A 319 -7.78 2.25 27.52
C HIS A 319 -7.97 2.27 25.99
N GLN A 320 -7.57 1.20 25.27
CA GLN A 320 -7.64 1.14 23.80
C GLN A 320 -8.65 0.11 23.26
N THR A 321 -9.58 -0.38 24.08
CA THR A 321 -10.51 -1.48 23.75
C THR A 321 -11.15 -1.35 22.36
N ARG A 322 -11.81 -0.21 22.06
CA ARG A 322 -12.48 0.00 20.76
C ARG A 322 -11.52 -0.08 19.56
N ARG A 323 -10.30 0.45 19.72
CA ARG A 323 -9.26 0.41 18.67
C ARG A 323 -8.76 -1.02 18.48
N SER A 324 -8.52 -1.74 19.57
CA SER A 324 -8.09 -3.14 19.56
C SER A 324 -9.14 -4.04 18.89
N GLU A 325 -10.42 -3.88 19.21
CA GLU A 325 -11.52 -4.61 18.58
C GLU A 325 -11.58 -4.39 17.08
N THR A 326 -11.38 -3.16 16.62
CA THR A 326 -11.35 -2.83 15.18
C THR A 326 -10.19 -3.52 14.47
N ILE A 327 -9.01 -3.58 15.11
CA ILE A 327 -7.83 -4.29 14.58
C ILE A 327 -8.09 -5.79 14.52
N ILE A 328 -8.64 -6.37 15.59
CA ILE A 328 -8.94 -7.81 15.68
C ILE A 328 -9.90 -8.21 14.58
N GLU A 329 -11.01 -7.47 14.40
CA GLU A 329 -12.02 -7.78 13.40
C GLU A 329 -11.48 -7.70 11.97
N ALA A 330 -10.78 -6.60 11.65
CA ALA A 330 -10.19 -6.41 10.32
C ALA A 330 -9.14 -7.48 9.99
N ALA A 331 -8.29 -7.83 10.96
CA ALA A 331 -7.22 -8.80 10.75
C ALA A 331 -7.74 -10.24 10.72
N LEU A 332 -8.71 -10.62 11.58
CA LEU A 332 -9.37 -11.93 11.53
C LEU A 332 -10.05 -12.15 10.17
N SER A 333 -10.80 -11.15 9.69
CA SER A 333 -11.45 -11.22 8.38
C SER A 333 -10.44 -11.35 7.24
N ALA A 334 -9.38 -10.53 7.25
CA ALA A 334 -8.31 -10.61 6.26
C ALA A 334 -7.58 -11.97 6.30
N GLY A 335 -7.34 -12.52 7.48
CA GLY A 335 -6.75 -13.84 7.68
C GLY A 335 -7.64 -14.96 7.17
N ALA A 336 -8.94 -14.93 7.48
CA ALA A 336 -9.90 -15.96 7.06
C ALA A 336 -10.03 -16.08 5.53
N SER A 337 -9.81 -14.97 4.81
CA SER A 337 -9.73 -14.98 3.34
C SER A 337 -8.48 -15.69 2.78
N ARG A 338 -7.53 -16.07 3.64
CA ARG A 338 -6.27 -16.75 3.31
C ARG A 338 -6.02 -17.92 4.30
N PRO A 339 -6.71 -19.06 4.11
CA PRO A 339 -6.61 -20.21 4.99
C PRO A 339 -5.16 -20.64 5.25
N PHE A 340 -4.81 -20.82 6.52
CA PHE A 340 -3.47 -21.19 6.97
C PHE A 340 -3.48 -22.62 7.53
N HIS A 341 -2.68 -23.49 6.91
CA HIS A 341 -2.46 -24.86 7.38
C HIS A 341 -1.03 -24.95 7.91
N PRO A 342 -0.80 -24.99 9.24
CA PRO A 342 0.53 -25.11 9.78
C PRO A 342 1.16 -26.45 9.35
N GLN A 343 2.24 -26.40 8.59
CA GLN A 343 3.03 -27.58 8.22
C GLN A 343 4.15 -27.77 9.25
N GLY A 344 4.38 -29.01 9.70
CA GLY A 344 5.56 -29.36 10.50
C GLY A 344 5.45 -29.15 12.01
N LEU A 345 4.27 -28.94 12.58
CA LEU A 345 4.04 -29.08 14.03
C LEU A 345 3.89 -30.59 14.37
N ALA A 346 4.98 -31.33 14.17
CA ALA A 346 5.11 -32.75 14.54
C ALA A 346 5.68 -32.88 15.95
#